data_AF-A0A6M3MEJ0-F1
#
_entry.id   AF-A0A6M3MEJ0-F1
#
_cell.length_a   1.000
_cell.length_b   1.000
_cell.length_c   1.000
_cell.angle_alpha   90.00
_cell.angle_beta   90.00
_cell.angle_gamma   90.00
#
_symmetry.space_group_name_H-M   'P 1'
#
loop_
_entity.id
_entity.type
_entity.pdbx_description
1 polymer ?
#
loop_
_entity_poly.entity_id
_entity_poly.type
_entity_poly.pdbx_seq_one_letter_code
_entity_poly.pdbx_strand_id
1 'polypeptide(L)'
;MLLTVTGNLEGLQVRLERIQRIIQHRKTVGYPFFHSSERWKYFTRPDLGEVCPVCAQYDQQVFTGDQVKAFFPYVEAWPEFYEAFPHTHMPDLSQFMGEPCHCELKLLNPVEAFEAQLHREKMEAI
;
A
#
# COMPACT_ATOMS: atom_id res chain seq x y z
N MET A 1 -8.00 -7.01 16.99
CA MET A 1 -7.97 -5.59 17.39
C MET A 1 -9.29 -5.23 18.07
N LEU A 2 -9.26 -4.63 19.27
CA LEU A 2 -10.47 -4.26 20.03
C LEU A 2 -10.76 -2.76 19.84
N LEU A 3 -12.02 -2.40 19.57
CA LEU A 3 -12.49 -1.01 19.49
C LEU A 3 -13.37 -0.72 20.71
N THR A 4 -12.96 0.19 21.58
CA THR A 4 -13.74 0.60 22.76
C THR A 4 -14.30 2.00 22.55
N VAL A 5 -15.62 2.13 22.61
CA VAL A 5 -16.33 3.41 22.51
C VAL A 5 -16.95 3.73 23.87
N THR A 6 -16.63 4.87 24.46
CA THR A 6 -17.12 5.29 25.78
C THR A 6 -17.94 6.58 25.66
N GLY A 7 -18.69 6.97 26.68
CA GLY A 7 -19.46 8.23 26.69
C GLY A 7 -20.90 8.08 27.18
N ASN A 8 -21.65 9.17 27.14
CA ASN A 8 -23.10 9.14 27.34
C ASN A 8 -23.80 8.59 26.08
N LEU A 9 -25.10 8.27 26.17
CA LEU A 9 -25.84 7.61 25.09
C LEU A 9 -25.80 8.41 23.77
N GLU A 10 -25.98 9.72 23.83
CA GLU A 10 -25.93 10.60 22.65
C GLU A 10 -24.54 10.59 22.00
N GLY A 11 -23.48 10.72 22.80
CA GLY A 11 -22.11 10.66 22.33
C GLY A 11 -21.74 9.30 21.75
N LEU A 12 -22.23 8.21 22.35
CA LEU A 12 -22.06 6.85 21.82
C LEU A 12 -22.73 6.71 20.45
N GLN A 13 -23.97 7.19 20.31
CA GLN A 13 -24.70 7.13 19.05
C GLN A 13 -23.95 7.88 17.94
N VAL A 14 -23.53 9.12 18.20
CA VAL A 14 -22.78 9.93 17.24
C VAL A 14 -21.47 9.26 16.80
N ARG A 15 -20.73 8.65 17.74
CA ARG A 15 -19.48 7.93 17.44
C ARG A 15 -19.72 6.68 16.60
N LEU A 16 -20.74 5.90 16.93
CA LEU A 16 -21.10 4.70 16.16
C LEU A 16 -21.55 5.06 14.73
N GLU A 17 -22.33 6.12 14.57
CA GLU A 17 -22.74 6.62 13.24
C GLU A 17 -21.53 7.09 12.40
N ARG A 18 -20.51 7.72 13.02
CA ARG A 18 -19.25 8.06 12.33
C ARG A 18 -18.50 6.80 11.88
N ILE A 19 -18.34 5.83 12.77
CA ILE A 19 -17.67 4.54 12.46
C ILE A 19 -18.39 3.82 11.32
N GLN A 20 -19.72 3.76 11.34
CA GLN A 20 -20.50 3.14 10.27
C GLN A 20 -20.31 3.82 8.92
N ARG A 21 -20.24 5.17 8.90
CA ARG A 21 -19.95 5.93 7.68
C ARG A 21 -18.57 5.61 7.12
N ILE A 22 -17.54 5.50 7.97
CA ILE A 22 -16.18 5.10 7.55
C ILE A 22 -16.20 3.70 6.93
N ILE A 23 -16.81 2.73 7.60
CA ILE A 23 -16.90 1.35 7.10
C ILE A 23 -17.61 1.32 5.74
N GLN A 24 -18.73 2.03 5.61
CA GLN A 24 -19.45 2.01 4.33
C GLN A 24 -18.70 2.71 3.21
N HIS A 25 -18.07 3.84 3.51
CA HIS A 25 -17.22 4.52 2.53
C HIS A 25 -16.14 3.58 2.00
N ARG A 26 -15.41 2.89 2.90
CA ARG A 26 -14.31 1.97 2.54
C ARG A 26 -14.76 0.70 1.84
N LYS A 27 -15.97 0.22 2.10
CA LYS A 27 -16.58 -0.86 1.30
C LYS A 27 -16.83 -0.45 -0.15
N THR A 28 -17.14 0.82 -0.39
CA THR A 28 -17.43 1.32 -1.75
C THR A 28 -16.16 1.69 -2.50
N VAL A 29 -15.22 2.40 -1.87
CA VAL A 29 -14.06 2.98 -2.58
C VAL A 29 -12.74 2.25 -2.33
N GLY A 30 -12.70 1.33 -1.36
CA GLY A 30 -11.47 0.67 -0.94
C GLY A 30 -10.46 1.62 -0.28
N TYR A 31 -9.18 1.21 -0.36
CA TYR A 31 -8.04 1.99 0.10
C TYR A 31 -7.11 2.31 -1.07
N PRO A 32 -6.60 3.55 -1.16
CA PRO A 32 -5.49 3.81 -2.06
C PRO A 32 -4.28 2.99 -1.61
N PHE A 33 -3.57 2.40 -2.56
CA PHE A 33 -2.32 1.71 -2.28
C PHE A 33 -1.26 2.64 -1.71
N PHE A 34 -0.27 2.01 -1.10
CA PHE A 34 0.90 2.59 -0.47
C PHE A 34 0.55 3.38 0.79
N HIS A 35 -0.36 2.86 1.63
CA HIS A 35 -0.60 3.41 2.96
C HIS A 35 0.35 2.82 4.01
N SER A 36 0.56 3.52 5.11
CA SER A 36 1.59 3.18 6.11
C SER A 36 1.38 1.85 6.87
N SER A 37 0.22 1.20 6.76
CA SER A 37 0.01 -0.16 7.30
C SER A 37 0.43 -1.26 6.34
N GLU A 38 0.69 -0.93 5.08
CA GLU A 38 1.13 -1.91 4.09
C GLU A 38 2.61 -2.21 4.24
N ARG A 39 2.97 -3.45 3.89
CA ARG A 39 4.36 -3.90 3.78
C ARG A 39 4.55 -4.51 2.40
N TRP A 40 5.48 -3.97 1.64
CA TRP A 40 5.74 -4.38 0.26
C TRP A 40 7.11 -5.03 0.16
N LYS A 41 7.16 -6.21 -0.42
CA LYS A 41 8.43 -6.90 -0.64
C LYS A 41 8.87 -6.74 -2.08
N TYR A 42 10.10 -6.30 -2.27
CA TYR A 42 10.70 -6.10 -3.59
C TYR A 42 11.27 -7.41 -4.12
N PHE A 43 11.04 -7.68 -5.39
CA PHE A 43 11.55 -8.83 -6.11
C PHE A 43 12.19 -8.38 -7.42
N THR A 44 13.43 -8.83 -7.61
CA THR A 44 14.08 -8.79 -8.92
C THR A 44 13.60 -9.96 -9.78
N ARG A 45 13.73 -9.83 -11.11
CA ARG A 45 13.32 -10.85 -12.10
C ARG A 45 14.52 -11.35 -12.91
N PRO A 46 15.43 -12.13 -12.29
CA PRO A 46 16.59 -12.69 -12.98
C PRO A 46 16.20 -13.68 -14.09
N ASP A 47 14.97 -14.20 -14.07
CA ASP A 47 14.38 -15.04 -15.11
C ASP A 47 14.19 -14.31 -16.44
N LEU A 48 14.11 -12.98 -16.42
CA LEU A 48 13.89 -12.13 -17.60
C LEU A 48 15.18 -11.44 -18.09
N GLY A 49 16.33 -11.71 -17.46
CA GLY A 49 17.62 -11.15 -17.87
C GLY A 49 18.55 -10.85 -16.70
N GLU A 50 19.65 -10.15 -17.00
CA GLU A 50 20.59 -9.70 -15.97
C GLU A 50 19.94 -8.66 -15.04
N VAL A 51 19.99 -8.91 -13.73
CA VAL A 51 19.48 -7.98 -12.74
C VAL A 51 20.41 -6.77 -12.64
N CYS A 52 19.90 -5.58 -12.91
CA CYS A 52 20.73 -4.38 -12.83
C CYS A 52 21.20 -4.12 -11.38
N PRO A 53 22.43 -3.60 -11.17
CA PRO A 53 22.96 -3.33 -9.83
C PRO A 53 22.10 -2.40 -8.98
N VAL A 54 21.34 -1.50 -9.62
CA VAL A 54 20.41 -0.59 -8.94
C VAL A 54 19.26 -1.36 -8.29
N CYS A 55 18.67 -2.34 -8.96
CA CYS A 55 17.57 -3.13 -8.41
C CYS A 55 18.08 -4.24 -7.48
N ALA A 56 19.26 -4.79 -7.75
CA ALA A 56 19.87 -5.85 -6.95
C ALA A 56 20.00 -5.48 -5.46
N GLN A 57 20.29 -4.21 -5.16
CA GLN A 57 20.41 -3.76 -3.77
C GLN A 57 19.10 -3.86 -2.98
N TYR A 58 17.95 -3.79 -3.66
CA TYR A 58 16.62 -3.79 -3.03
C TYR A 58 16.00 -5.19 -2.99
N ASP A 59 16.60 -6.20 -3.62
CA ASP A 59 16.02 -7.53 -3.72
C ASP A 59 15.68 -8.09 -2.33
N GLN A 60 14.48 -8.66 -2.21
CA GLN A 60 13.89 -9.18 -0.98
C GLN A 60 13.67 -8.17 0.16
N GLN A 61 14.04 -6.89 -0.01
CA GLN A 61 13.79 -5.87 1.02
C GLN A 61 12.29 -5.61 1.18
N VAL A 62 11.91 -5.21 2.41
CA VAL A 62 10.54 -4.88 2.75
C VAL A 62 10.42 -3.40 3.05
N PHE A 63 9.49 -2.74 2.38
CA PHE A 63 9.19 -1.32 2.48
C PHE A 63 7.81 -1.12 3.08
N THR A 64 7.62 -0.07 3.88
CA THR A 64 6.27 0.40 4.18
C THR A 64 5.65 1.10 2.97
N GLY A 65 4.33 1.25 2.92
CA GLY A 65 3.68 2.00 1.83
C GLY A 65 4.25 3.43 1.66
N ASP A 66 4.55 4.13 2.76
CA ASP A 66 5.16 5.47 2.70
C ASP A 66 6.59 5.43 2.10
N GLN A 67 7.38 4.40 2.43
CA GLN A 67 8.71 4.21 1.86
C GLN A 67 8.65 3.89 0.38
N VAL A 68 7.64 3.13 -0.08
CA VAL A 68 7.45 2.86 -1.52
C VAL A 68 7.28 4.18 -2.27
N LYS A 69 6.43 5.08 -1.78
CA LYS A 69 6.24 6.41 -2.41
C LYS A 69 7.52 7.25 -2.42
N ALA A 70 8.32 7.15 -1.35
CA ALA A 70 9.54 7.93 -1.21
C ALA A 70 10.69 7.43 -2.09
N PHE A 71 10.89 6.10 -2.16
CA PHE A 71 12.00 5.50 -2.89
C PHE A 71 11.69 5.21 -4.36
N PHE A 72 10.41 5.01 -4.70
CA PHE A 72 9.97 4.63 -6.04
C PHE A 72 8.93 5.63 -6.55
N PRO A 73 9.37 6.83 -7.00
CA PRO A 73 8.46 7.91 -7.41
C PRO A 73 7.62 7.55 -8.65
N TYR A 74 8.09 6.60 -9.46
CA TYR A 74 7.39 6.10 -10.64
C TYR A 74 6.97 4.66 -10.38
N VAL A 75 5.86 4.48 -9.66
CA VAL A 75 5.32 3.17 -9.34
C VAL A 75 3.96 2.96 -10.00
N GLU A 76 3.85 1.92 -10.81
CA GLU A 76 2.59 1.50 -11.40
C GLU A 76 1.95 0.43 -10.51
N ALA A 77 0.82 0.74 -9.88
CA ALA A 77 0.10 -0.19 -9.02
C ALA A 77 -0.91 -1.02 -9.81
N TRP A 78 -0.97 -2.32 -9.54
CA TRP A 78 -1.92 -3.28 -10.12
C TRP A 78 -2.78 -3.88 -9.00
N PRO A 79 -3.89 -3.22 -8.61
CA PRO A 79 -4.63 -3.54 -7.40
C PRO A 79 -5.23 -4.94 -7.37
N GLU A 80 -5.63 -5.47 -8.51
CA GLU A 80 -6.25 -6.78 -8.66
C GLU A 80 -5.33 -7.92 -8.24
N PHE A 81 -4.01 -7.70 -8.35
CA PHE A 81 -2.99 -8.70 -8.06
C PHE A 81 -2.21 -8.40 -6.77
N TYR A 82 -2.46 -7.26 -6.13
CA TYR A 82 -1.67 -6.76 -5.01
C TYR A 82 -0.18 -6.63 -5.35
N GLU A 83 0.09 -6.22 -6.59
CA GLU A 83 1.41 -6.05 -7.16
C GLU A 83 1.62 -4.59 -7.58
N ALA A 84 2.88 -4.18 -7.67
CA ALA A 84 3.26 -2.87 -8.20
C ALA A 84 4.62 -2.93 -8.88
N PHE A 85 4.83 -2.08 -9.89
CA PHE A 85 6.05 -2.01 -10.69
C PHE A 85 6.75 -0.67 -10.39
N PRO A 86 7.82 -0.65 -9.58
CA PRO A 86 8.42 0.58 -9.06
C PRO A 86 9.31 1.35 -10.04
N HIS A 87 9.46 0.87 -11.29
CA HIS A 87 10.31 1.46 -12.34
C HIS A 87 11.61 2.11 -11.81
N THR A 88 12.35 1.38 -10.97
CA THR A 88 13.34 1.92 -10.02
C THR A 88 14.47 2.76 -10.65
N HIS A 89 14.80 2.55 -11.92
CA HIS A 89 15.85 3.31 -12.62
C HIS A 89 15.31 4.33 -13.64
N MET A 90 14.00 4.62 -13.65
CA MET A 90 13.37 5.46 -14.68
C MET A 90 12.98 6.84 -14.10
N PRO A 91 13.77 7.90 -14.34
CA PRO A 91 13.38 9.26 -13.98
C PRO A 91 12.45 9.92 -15.03
N ASP A 92 12.33 9.38 -16.25
CA ASP A 92 11.49 9.91 -17.33
C ASP A 92 11.01 8.80 -18.28
N LEU A 93 9.70 8.51 -18.27
CA LEU A 93 9.08 7.47 -19.09
C LEU A 93 9.04 7.83 -20.59
N SER A 94 9.24 9.10 -20.96
CA SER A 94 9.20 9.55 -22.36
C SER A 94 10.48 9.27 -23.15
N GLN A 95 11.58 8.98 -22.44
CA GLN A 95 12.91 8.83 -23.04
C GLN A 95 13.28 7.37 -23.34
N PHE A 96 12.33 6.44 -23.19
CA PHE A 96 12.64 5.02 -23.25
C PHE A 96 12.30 4.39 -24.60
N MET A 97 13.31 3.80 -25.25
CA MET A 97 13.18 2.99 -26.48
C MET A 97 13.62 1.52 -26.26
N GLY A 98 13.71 1.05 -25.01
CA GLY A 98 14.17 -0.29 -24.61
C GLY A 98 13.12 -1.12 -23.86
N GLU A 99 13.57 -2.19 -23.18
CA GLU A 99 12.72 -3.09 -22.38
C GLU A 99 12.61 -2.60 -20.92
N PRO A 100 11.38 -2.38 -20.39
CA PRO A 100 11.18 -1.78 -19.08
C PRO A 100 11.71 -2.68 -17.95
N CYS A 101 12.14 -2.07 -16.85
CA CYS A 101 12.49 -2.79 -15.62
C CYS A 101 11.36 -3.72 -15.18
N HIS A 102 11.63 -5.00 -15.07
CA HIS A 102 10.65 -6.03 -14.69
C HIS A 102 10.53 -6.26 -13.18
N CYS A 103 11.21 -5.46 -12.35
CA CYS A 103 11.16 -5.66 -10.91
C CYS A 103 9.76 -5.35 -10.37
N GLU A 104 9.36 -6.06 -9.32
CA GLU A 104 8.00 -6.04 -8.79
C GLU A 104 8.02 -5.86 -7.27
N LEU A 105 7.00 -5.18 -6.75
CA LEU A 105 6.67 -5.09 -5.33
C LEU A 105 5.41 -5.92 -5.10
N LYS A 106 5.45 -6.82 -4.12
CA LYS A 106 4.26 -7.58 -3.69
C LYS A 106 3.82 -7.15 -2.31
N LEU A 107 2.54 -6.84 -2.18
CA LEU A 107 1.94 -6.51 -0.89
C LEU A 107 1.89 -7.78 -0.02
N LEU A 108 2.52 -7.68 1.15
CA LEU A 108 2.48 -8.71 2.17
C LEU A 108 1.22 -8.54 3.01
N ASN A 109 0.51 -9.64 3.24
CA ASN A 109 -0.72 -9.71 4.04
C ASN A 109 -1.72 -8.56 3.78
N PRO A 110 -2.26 -8.40 2.54
CA PRO A 110 -3.16 -7.30 2.21
C PRO A 110 -4.34 -7.14 3.19
N VAL A 111 -4.94 -8.26 3.60
CA VAL A 111 -6.07 -8.28 4.56
C VAL A 111 -5.69 -7.62 5.88
N GLU A 112 -4.55 -8.00 6.45
CA GLU A 112 -4.08 -7.47 7.74
C GLU A 112 -3.76 -5.97 7.61
N ALA A 113 -3.15 -5.55 6.51
CA ALA A 113 -2.84 -4.15 6.24
C ALA A 113 -4.12 -3.30 6.18
N PHE A 114 -5.14 -3.75 5.43
CA PHE A 114 -6.40 -3.01 5.30
C PHE A 114 -7.23 -3.04 6.60
N GLU A 115 -7.22 -4.14 7.34
CA GLU A 115 -7.86 -4.20 8.66
C GLU A 115 -7.21 -3.24 9.65
N ALA A 116 -5.88 -3.18 9.67
CA ALA A 116 -5.13 -2.25 10.52
C ALA A 116 -5.42 -0.79 10.15
N GLN A 117 -5.45 -0.46 8.85
CA GLN A 117 -5.81 0.86 8.37
C GLN A 117 -7.25 1.24 8.76
N LEU A 118 -8.21 0.34 8.54
CA LEU A 118 -9.60 0.56 8.92
C LEU A 118 -9.74 0.72 10.44
N HIS A 119 -8.97 -0.03 11.22
CA HIS A 119 -8.97 0.12 12.68
C HIS A 119 -8.48 1.50 13.11
N ARG A 120 -7.40 2.02 12.50
CA ARG A 120 -6.90 3.38 12.79
C ARG A 120 -7.94 4.45 12.47
N GLU A 121 -8.58 4.40 11.31
CA GLU A 121 -9.63 5.37 10.94
C GLU A 121 -10.82 5.33 11.91
N LYS A 122 -11.20 4.13 12.39
CA LYS A 122 -12.26 3.98 13.40
C LYS A 122 -11.85 4.58 14.75
N MET A 123 -10.58 4.46 15.15
CA MET A 123 -10.06 5.03 16.39
C MET A 123 -10.02 6.56 16.34
N GLU A 124 -9.62 7.14 15.20
CA GLU A 124 -9.59 8.59 14.98
C GLU A 124 -10.98 9.25 14.98
N ALA A 125 -12.02 8.45 14.72
CA ALA A 125 -13.41 8.92 14.68
C ALA A 125 -14.11 8.97 16.06
N ILE A 126 -13.52 8.35 17.08
CA ILE A 126 -14.01 8.28 18.47
C ILE A 126 -13.54 9.50 19.26
#